data_AF-A0A8I6X3E0-F1
#
_entry.id   AF-A0A8I6X3E0-F1
#
_cell.length_a   1.000
_cell.length_b   1.000
_cell.length_c   1.000
_cell.angle_alpha   90.00
_cell.angle_beta   90.00
_cell.angle_gamma   90.00
#
_symmetry.space_group_name_H-M   'P 1'
#
loop_
_entity.id
_entity.type
_entity.pdbx_description
1 polymer ?
#
loop_
_entity_poly.entity_id
_entity_poly.type
_entity_poly.pdbx_seq_one_letter_code
_entity_poly.pdbx_strand_id
1 'polypeptide(L)'
;MQVASRAKSWAKTVQKEWKILENDLPETIYVRAFEDRMDLLRMVMVGASGTPYHHGLFFFDLQLPPSYPSAPPQVYYHSFGLRLNPNLYESGTVCLSLLNTFGGEGTEVWSSTASSLLQVVVSIQGLVLNDKPYYNESGYETLVDKPEGCRNALSYNENAYLLTLRTMQYLLRRPPQGFEEFVKEHFRRRGRFVLKTCNALLQGNIVDNAHATEASRRPCSDGLRLALTNMLPSLVAAFTEIGAEGCQEYQ
;
A
#
# COMPACT_ATOMS: atom_id res chain seq x y z
N MET A 1 9.30 30.32 -29.14
CA MET A 1 8.83 31.07 -27.95
C MET A 1 7.77 30.33 -27.13
N GLN A 2 6.75 29.74 -27.78
CA GLN A 2 5.59 29.10 -27.10
C GLN A 2 5.92 27.78 -26.35
N VAL A 3 6.89 27.00 -26.85
CA VAL A 3 7.33 25.76 -26.18
C VAL A 3 8.10 26.07 -24.89
N ALA A 4 8.97 27.08 -24.90
CA ALA A 4 9.73 27.51 -23.74
C ALA A 4 8.84 28.11 -22.64
N SER A 5 7.79 28.86 -23.01
CA SER A 5 6.81 29.37 -22.03
C SER A 5 5.97 28.26 -21.41
N ARG A 6 5.57 27.25 -22.22
CA ARG A 6 4.82 26.07 -21.75
C ARG A 6 5.67 25.20 -20.81
N ALA A 7 6.94 24.94 -21.16
CA ALA A 7 7.86 24.20 -20.30
C ALA A 7 8.10 24.94 -18.96
N LYS A 8 8.25 26.26 -18.99
CA LYS A 8 8.38 27.08 -17.78
C LYS A 8 7.12 27.05 -16.91
N SER A 9 5.94 27.03 -17.53
CA SER A 9 4.66 26.91 -16.81
C SER A 9 4.51 25.52 -16.17
N TRP A 10 4.84 24.46 -16.91
CA TRP A 10 4.77 23.08 -16.43
C TRP A 10 5.71 22.86 -15.24
N ALA A 11 6.97 23.33 -15.34
CA ALA A 11 7.93 23.19 -14.26
C ALA A 11 7.48 23.90 -12.97
N LYS A 12 6.86 25.08 -13.09
CA LYS A 12 6.25 25.78 -11.94
C LYS A 12 5.12 24.98 -11.30
N THR A 13 4.28 24.33 -12.11
CA THR A 13 3.21 23.46 -11.60
C THR A 13 3.79 22.28 -10.82
N VAL A 14 4.79 21.58 -11.36
CA VAL A 14 5.42 20.45 -10.67
C VAL A 14 6.10 20.89 -9.37
N GLN A 15 6.79 22.04 -9.37
CA GLN A 15 7.36 22.59 -8.15
C GLN A 15 6.30 22.95 -7.11
N LYS A 16 5.09 23.34 -7.53
CA LYS A 16 3.96 23.54 -6.62
C LYS A 16 3.50 22.21 -6.01
N GLU A 17 3.40 21.15 -6.81
CA GLU A 17 3.07 19.81 -6.29
C GLU A 17 4.09 19.34 -5.27
N TRP A 18 5.38 19.51 -5.54
CA TRP A 18 6.45 19.12 -4.62
C TRP A 18 6.34 19.83 -3.28
N LYS A 19 6.03 21.14 -3.29
CA LYS A 19 5.81 21.89 -2.05
C LYS A 19 4.60 21.41 -1.27
N ILE A 20 3.52 21.02 -1.95
CA ILE A 20 2.34 20.45 -1.29
C ILE A 20 2.72 19.12 -0.64
N LEU A 21 3.43 18.24 -1.36
CA LEU A 21 3.90 16.96 -0.81
C LEU A 21 4.89 17.18 0.35
N GLU A 22 5.79 18.15 0.28
CA GLU A 22 6.75 18.42 1.35
C GLU A 22 6.06 18.88 2.65
N ASN A 23 4.97 19.66 2.55
CA ASN A 23 4.30 20.24 3.71
C ASN A 23 3.21 19.34 4.31
N ASP A 24 2.49 18.60 3.47
CA ASP A 24 1.18 18.03 3.83
C ASP A 24 1.13 16.50 3.72
N LEU A 25 2.24 15.83 3.41
CA LEU A 25 2.28 14.38 3.27
C LEU A 25 2.15 13.68 4.63
N PRO A 26 1.28 12.66 4.76
CA PRO A 26 1.20 11.86 5.98
C PRO A 26 2.54 11.20 6.34
N GLU A 27 2.87 11.10 7.63
CA GLU A 27 4.13 10.54 8.13
C GLU A 27 4.40 9.08 7.70
N THR A 28 3.35 8.37 7.27
CA THR A 28 3.42 6.98 6.79
C THR A 28 3.69 6.86 5.29
N ILE A 29 3.82 7.98 4.58
CA ILE A 29 4.06 8.02 3.15
C ILE A 29 5.36 8.78 2.90
N TYR A 30 6.19 8.26 2.01
CA TYR A 30 7.45 8.87 1.61
C TYR A 30 7.50 8.98 0.10
N VAL A 31 7.90 10.14 -0.40
CA VAL A 31 8.04 10.41 -1.84
C VAL A 31 9.45 10.88 -2.12
N ARG A 32 10.05 10.37 -3.19
CA ARG A 32 11.33 10.82 -3.73
C ARG A 32 11.17 11.21 -5.20
N ALA A 33 11.74 12.34 -5.57
CA ALA A 33 11.91 12.73 -6.96
C ALA A 33 13.24 12.19 -7.52
N PHE A 34 13.30 11.96 -8.83
CA PHE A 34 14.55 11.61 -9.50
C PHE A 34 15.35 12.88 -9.81
N GLU A 35 16.64 12.91 -9.45
CA GLU A 35 17.50 14.11 -9.55
C GLU A 35 17.47 14.74 -10.94
N ASP A 36 17.58 13.93 -12.00
CA ASP A 36 17.63 14.39 -13.38
C ASP A 36 16.24 14.46 -14.05
N ARG A 37 15.17 14.06 -13.35
CA ARG A 37 13.83 13.87 -13.94
C ARG A 37 12.75 14.31 -12.97
N MET A 38 12.43 15.61 -13.01
CA MET A 38 11.40 16.19 -12.15
C MET A 38 9.97 15.68 -12.42
N ASP A 39 9.73 15.07 -13.59
CA ASP A 39 8.46 14.40 -13.91
C ASP A 39 8.33 13.00 -13.31
N LEU A 40 9.41 12.43 -12.76
CA LEU A 40 9.40 11.10 -12.17
C LEU A 40 9.48 11.19 -10.66
N LEU A 41 8.57 10.48 -9.99
CA LEU A 41 8.58 10.30 -8.55
C LEU A 41 8.43 8.83 -8.21
N ARG A 42 9.04 8.40 -7.11
CA ARG A 42 8.77 7.12 -6.47
C ARG A 42 8.20 7.37 -5.10
N MET A 43 7.06 6.75 -4.84
CA MET A 43 6.36 6.79 -3.56
C MET A 43 6.44 5.43 -2.88
N VAL A 44 6.56 5.43 -1.56
CA VAL A 44 6.33 4.26 -0.72
C VAL A 44 5.33 4.59 0.39
N MET A 45 4.36 3.71 0.58
CA MET A 45 3.36 3.80 1.65
C MET A 45 3.57 2.68 2.66
N VAL A 46 3.57 3.03 3.94
CA VAL A 46 3.47 2.07 5.03
C VAL A 46 2.01 1.70 5.21
N GLY A 47 1.70 0.40 5.19
CA GLY A 47 0.33 -0.07 5.41
C GLY A 47 -0.18 0.29 6.81
N ALA A 48 -1.38 0.86 6.87
CA ALA A 48 -1.97 1.39 8.09
C ALA A 48 -2.36 0.29 9.09
N SER A 49 -2.35 0.64 10.38
CA SER A 49 -2.85 -0.23 11.44
C SER A 49 -4.34 -0.51 11.26
N GLY A 50 -4.79 -1.71 11.63
CA GLY A 50 -6.18 -2.15 11.44
C GLY A 50 -6.52 -2.60 10.01
N THR A 51 -5.57 -2.55 9.08
CA THR A 51 -5.75 -3.05 7.69
C THR A 51 -4.99 -4.36 7.49
N PRO A 52 -5.37 -5.20 6.49
CA PRO A 52 -4.58 -6.38 6.14
C PRO A 52 -3.17 -6.03 5.61
N TYR A 53 -2.89 -4.75 5.39
CA TYR A 53 -1.63 -4.23 4.86
C TYR A 53 -0.62 -3.84 5.94
N HIS A 54 -1.02 -3.91 7.22
CA HIS A 54 -0.26 -3.35 8.33
C HIS A 54 1.21 -3.78 8.35
N HIS A 55 2.10 -2.82 8.60
CA HIS A 55 3.57 -2.95 8.54
C HIS A 55 4.17 -3.24 7.16
N GLY A 56 3.36 -3.52 6.13
CA GLY A 56 3.82 -3.66 4.75
C GLY A 56 4.34 -2.35 4.18
N LEU A 57 5.13 -2.47 3.10
CA LEU A 57 5.57 -1.34 2.27
C LEU A 57 5.00 -1.54 0.87
N PHE A 58 4.40 -0.50 0.31
CA PHE A 58 3.77 -0.52 -1.02
C PHE A 58 4.37 0.57 -1.88
N PHE A 59 5.04 0.18 -2.97
CA PHE A 59 5.77 1.08 -3.84
C PHE A 59 4.98 1.43 -5.09
N PHE A 60 5.05 2.71 -5.46
CA PHE A 60 4.40 3.25 -6.64
C PHE A 60 5.36 4.19 -7.38
N ASP A 61 5.45 4.03 -8.70
CA ASP A 61 6.15 4.97 -9.56
C ASP A 61 5.10 5.91 -10.20
N LEU A 62 5.36 7.21 -10.12
CA LEU A 62 4.51 8.25 -10.66
C LEU A 62 5.25 8.97 -11.79
N GLN A 63 4.57 9.17 -12.91
CA GLN A 63 5.07 9.95 -14.03
C GLN A 63 4.10 11.10 -14.34
N LEU A 64 4.63 12.32 -14.36
CA LEU A 64 3.87 13.53 -14.71
C LEU A 64 4.00 13.75 -16.21
N PRO A 65 2.94 13.51 -17.02
CA PRO A 65 3.06 13.66 -18.46
C PRO A 65 3.34 15.11 -18.86
N PRO A 66 3.87 15.36 -20.09
CA PRO A 66 4.00 16.73 -20.62
C PRO A 66 2.68 17.51 -20.70
N SER A 67 1.55 16.80 -20.65
CA SER A 67 0.20 17.37 -20.56
C SER A 67 -0.26 17.67 -19.14
N TYR A 68 0.49 17.32 -18.09
CA TYR A 68 0.16 17.65 -16.71
C TYR A 68 0.08 19.19 -16.51
N PRO A 69 -0.91 19.72 -15.78
CA PRO A 69 -1.97 19.04 -15.06
C PRO A 69 -3.25 18.82 -15.88
N SER A 70 -3.26 19.14 -17.19
CA SER A 70 -4.43 18.88 -18.05
C SER A 70 -4.80 17.40 -18.13
N ALA A 71 -3.82 16.50 -17.96
CA ALA A 71 -4.04 15.07 -17.75
C ALA A 71 -3.52 14.66 -16.35
N PRO A 72 -4.08 13.60 -15.74
CA PRO A 72 -3.61 13.07 -14.45
C PRO A 72 -2.18 12.52 -14.54
N PRO A 73 -1.52 12.30 -13.39
CA PRO A 73 -0.27 11.53 -13.37
C PRO A 73 -0.54 10.08 -13.81
N GLN A 74 0.47 9.44 -14.39
CA GLN A 74 0.47 7.99 -14.57
C GLN A 74 1.03 7.35 -13.31
N VAL A 75 0.41 6.27 -12.82
CA VAL A 75 0.83 5.58 -11.60
C VAL A 75 0.99 4.11 -11.87
N TYR A 76 2.12 3.55 -11.45
CA TYR A 76 2.46 2.14 -11.57
C TYR A 76 2.75 1.55 -10.19
N TYR A 77 2.01 0.51 -9.80
CA TYR A 77 2.22 -0.24 -8.57
C TYR A 77 3.22 -1.38 -8.78
N HIS A 78 4.19 -1.50 -7.87
CA HIS A 78 5.13 -2.62 -7.85
C HIS A 78 4.45 -3.87 -7.29
N SER A 79 3.69 -4.56 -8.14
CA SER A 79 2.81 -5.67 -7.77
C SER A 79 3.51 -6.98 -7.42
N PHE A 80 4.72 -7.20 -7.96
CA PHE A 80 5.38 -8.51 -7.98
C PHE A 80 4.52 -9.65 -8.55
N GLY A 81 3.58 -9.32 -9.44
CA GLY A 81 2.60 -10.26 -9.99
C GLY A 81 1.54 -10.71 -8.99
N LEU A 82 1.34 -9.99 -7.88
CA LEU A 82 0.33 -10.31 -6.87
C LEU A 82 -0.91 -9.43 -7.02
N ARG A 83 -2.09 -10.05 -6.96
CA ARG A 83 -3.40 -9.37 -6.89
C ARG A 83 -3.75 -9.05 -5.44
N LEU A 84 -3.16 -7.99 -4.90
CA LEU A 84 -3.32 -7.61 -3.50
C LEU A 84 -4.71 -6.99 -3.20
N ASN A 85 -5.22 -6.18 -4.13
CA ASN A 85 -6.46 -5.41 -3.98
C ASN A 85 -7.24 -5.40 -5.30
N PRO A 86 -8.58 -5.29 -5.32
CA PRO A 86 -9.35 -5.15 -6.56
C PRO A 86 -8.90 -3.95 -7.43
N ASN A 87 -8.35 -2.91 -6.82
CA ASN A 87 -7.82 -1.74 -7.52
C ASN A 87 -6.30 -1.78 -7.76
N LEU A 88 -5.60 -2.83 -7.33
CA LEU A 88 -4.16 -3.02 -7.58
C LEU A 88 -3.94 -4.29 -8.40
N TYR A 89 -3.67 -4.12 -9.69
CA TYR A 89 -3.59 -5.22 -10.64
C TYR A 89 -2.21 -5.88 -10.59
N GLU A 90 -2.16 -7.15 -10.98
CA GLU A 90 -0.90 -7.90 -11.15
C GLU A 90 0.01 -7.24 -12.18
N SER A 91 -0.55 -6.54 -13.17
CA SER A 91 0.16 -5.74 -14.16
C SER A 91 0.81 -4.47 -13.59
N GLY A 92 0.50 -4.11 -12.34
CA GLY A 92 0.88 -2.83 -11.74
C GLY A 92 -0.11 -1.69 -12.02
N THR A 93 -1.22 -1.94 -12.73
CA THR A 93 -2.26 -0.93 -12.93
C THR A 93 -2.93 -0.57 -11.60
N VAL A 94 -3.08 0.72 -11.34
CA VAL A 94 -3.82 1.27 -10.20
C VAL A 94 -5.16 1.82 -10.69
N CYS A 95 -6.26 1.31 -10.17
CA CYS A 95 -7.61 1.80 -10.44
C CYS A 95 -7.98 2.90 -9.44
N LEU A 96 -8.12 4.12 -9.93
CA LEU A 96 -8.60 5.26 -9.15
C LEU A 96 -9.27 6.25 -10.10
N SER A 97 -10.41 6.81 -9.70
CA SER A 97 -11.15 7.79 -10.51
C SER A 97 -10.29 9.03 -10.84
N LEU A 98 -9.48 9.49 -9.89
CA LEU A 98 -8.50 10.57 -10.07
C LEU A 98 -7.41 10.26 -11.11
N LEU A 99 -7.25 8.99 -11.51
CA LEU A 99 -6.29 8.56 -12.52
C LEU A 99 -6.97 8.23 -13.86
N ASN A 100 -8.28 8.44 -13.97
CA ASN A 100 -9.11 8.04 -15.10
C ASN A 100 -9.05 6.52 -15.41
N THR A 101 -8.74 5.70 -14.40
CA THR A 101 -8.65 4.23 -14.50
C THR A 101 -9.77 3.50 -13.76
N PHE A 102 -10.71 4.25 -13.18
CA PHE A 102 -11.90 3.75 -12.51
C PHE A 102 -13.06 4.73 -12.69
N GLY A 103 -14.31 4.26 -12.56
CA GLY A 103 -15.48 5.13 -12.61
C GLY A 103 -15.51 6.12 -11.44
N GLY A 104 -16.05 7.31 -11.67
CA GLY A 104 -16.25 8.33 -10.64
C GLY A 104 -17.03 9.52 -11.19
N GLU A 105 -17.56 10.34 -10.29
CA GLU A 105 -18.38 11.50 -10.64
C GLU A 105 -17.89 12.80 -9.99
N GLY A 106 -18.10 13.93 -10.67
CA GLY A 106 -17.83 15.26 -10.13
C GLY A 106 -16.39 15.43 -9.62
N THR A 107 -16.23 15.63 -8.31
CA THR A 107 -14.93 15.89 -7.66
C THR A 107 -14.06 14.64 -7.48
N GLU A 108 -14.57 13.46 -7.81
CA GLU A 108 -13.80 12.21 -7.79
C GLU A 108 -12.92 12.06 -9.04
N VAL A 109 -13.27 12.74 -10.14
CA VAL A 109 -12.54 12.69 -11.40
C VAL A 109 -11.45 13.75 -11.41
N TRP A 110 -10.33 13.47 -12.10
CA TRP A 110 -9.21 14.39 -12.20
C TRP A 110 -9.64 15.78 -12.71
N SER A 111 -9.28 16.82 -11.96
CA SER A 111 -9.44 18.21 -12.35
C SER A 111 -8.09 18.90 -12.47
N SER A 112 -7.81 19.44 -13.66
CA SER A 112 -6.56 20.16 -13.93
C SER A 112 -6.34 21.44 -13.10
N THR A 113 -7.40 21.93 -12.44
CA THR A 113 -7.36 23.15 -11.62
C THR A 113 -7.49 22.90 -10.13
N ALA A 114 -8.07 21.76 -9.72
CA ALA A 114 -8.39 21.47 -8.32
C ALA A 114 -7.67 20.24 -7.76
N SER A 115 -7.34 19.25 -8.60
CA SER A 115 -6.66 18.03 -8.14
C SER A 115 -5.17 18.25 -7.93
N SER A 116 -4.56 17.41 -7.10
CA SER A 116 -3.14 17.44 -6.77
C SER A 116 -2.56 16.03 -6.65
N LEU A 117 -1.23 15.93 -6.66
CA LEU A 117 -0.56 14.66 -6.35
C LEU A 117 -0.88 14.19 -4.94
N LEU A 118 -0.95 15.10 -3.97
CA LEU A 118 -1.33 14.75 -2.61
C LEU A 118 -2.70 14.08 -2.57
N GLN A 119 -3.69 14.58 -3.33
CA GLN A 119 -5.02 13.97 -3.40
C GLN A 119 -4.95 12.53 -3.90
N VAL A 120 -4.21 12.27 -5.00
CA VAL A 120 -3.99 10.91 -5.53
C VAL A 120 -3.37 10.01 -4.47
N VAL A 121 -2.32 10.50 -3.80
CA VAL A 121 -1.57 9.76 -2.79
C VAL A 121 -2.46 9.39 -1.60
N VAL A 122 -3.17 10.35 -0.99
CA VAL A 122 -4.02 10.05 0.17
C VAL A 122 -5.25 9.22 -0.23
N SER A 123 -5.75 9.35 -1.47
CA SER A 123 -6.81 8.48 -1.98
C SER A 123 -6.37 7.03 -2.14
N ILE A 124 -5.14 6.75 -2.58
CA ILE A 124 -4.63 5.37 -2.60
C ILE A 124 -4.59 4.81 -1.16
N GLN A 125 -4.08 5.57 -0.19
CA GLN A 125 -4.04 5.09 1.20
C GLN A 125 -5.45 4.85 1.78
N GLY A 126 -6.37 5.82 1.60
CA GLY A 126 -7.69 5.78 2.24
C GLY A 126 -8.73 4.92 1.52
N LEU A 127 -8.69 4.86 0.18
CA LEU A 127 -9.69 4.15 -0.62
C LEU A 127 -9.20 2.79 -1.08
N VAL A 128 -7.91 2.61 -1.35
CA VAL A 128 -7.37 1.35 -1.86
C VAL A 128 -6.82 0.49 -0.72
N LEU A 129 -5.93 1.05 0.10
CA LEU A 129 -5.27 0.31 1.19
C LEU A 129 -6.06 0.38 2.53
N ASN A 130 -7.37 0.17 2.48
CA ASN A 130 -8.30 0.25 3.63
C ASN A 130 -8.45 -1.08 4.41
N ASP A 131 -9.30 -1.09 5.45
CA ASP A 131 -9.53 -2.24 6.34
C ASP A 131 -10.45 -3.32 5.77
N LYS A 132 -11.24 -3.00 4.74
CA LYS A 132 -12.19 -3.93 4.09
C LYS A 132 -12.07 -3.93 2.56
N PRO A 133 -10.89 -4.26 2.01
CA PRO A 133 -10.59 -4.17 0.58
C PRO A 133 -11.43 -5.05 -0.33
N TYR A 134 -12.14 -6.05 0.21
CA TYR A 134 -13.11 -6.83 -0.56
C TYR A 134 -14.18 -5.95 -1.22
N TYR A 135 -14.64 -4.90 -0.53
CA TYR A 135 -15.69 -4.01 -1.04
C TYR A 135 -15.18 -2.96 -2.03
N ASN A 136 -13.88 -2.97 -2.34
CA ASN A 136 -13.34 -2.14 -3.41
C ASN A 136 -13.68 -2.67 -4.82
N GLU A 137 -14.19 -3.90 -4.90
CA GLU A 137 -14.69 -4.48 -6.14
C GLU A 137 -16.02 -3.83 -6.54
N SER A 138 -16.16 -3.50 -7.83
CA SER A 138 -17.34 -2.81 -8.32
C SER A 138 -18.62 -3.64 -8.11
N GLY A 139 -19.63 -3.04 -7.49
CA GLY A 139 -20.93 -3.67 -7.23
C GLY A 139 -21.00 -4.40 -5.89
N TYR A 140 -19.88 -4.51 -5.15
CA TYR A 140 -19.85 -5.19 -3.86
C TYR A 140 -20.31 -4.29 -2.71
N GLU A 141 -20.56 -3.00 -2.95
CA GLU A 141 -21.12 -2.06 -1.97
C GLU A 141 -22.47 -2.55 -1.45
N THR A 142 -23.24 -3.23 -2.30
CA THR A 142 -24.53 -3.82 -1.93
C THR A 142 -24.41 -5.05 -1.02
N LEU A 143 -23.20 -5.58 -0.83
CA LEU A 143 -22.91 -6.73 0.03
C LEU A 143 -22.48 -6.32 1.44
N VAL A 144 -22.26 -5.03 1.68
CA VAL A 144 -21.91 -4.51 3.00
C VAL A 144 -22.99 -4.92 4.01
N ASP A 145 -22.54 -5.35 5.19
CA ASP A 145 -23.34 -5.85 6.31
C ASP A 145 -24.20 -7.11 6.01
N LYS A 146 -24.17 -7.65 4.78
CA LYS A 146 -24.80 -8.93 4.47
C LYS A 146 -23.95 -10.09 4.98
N PRO A 147 -24.56 -11.18 5.48
CA PRO A 147 -23.81 -12.34 5.99
C PRO A 147 -22.79 -12.92 5.00
N GLU A 148 -23.14 -12.96 3.71
CA GLU A 148 -22.25 -13.41 2.64
C GLU A 148 -21.07 -12.44 2.43
N GLY A 149 -21.34 -11.13 2.33
CA GLY A 149 -20.31 -10.12 2.18
C GLY A 149 -19.33 -10.13 3.35
N CYS A 150 -19.83 -10.21 4.58
CA CYS A 150 -19.01 -10.32 5.78
C CYS A 150 -18.09 -11.56 5.77
N ARG A 151 -18.59 -12.71 5.30
CA ARG A 151 -17.80 -13.96 5.21
C ARG A 151 -16.70 -13.86 4.14
N ASN A 152 -17.03 -13.31 2.97
CA ASN A 152 -16.10 -13.19 1.87
C ASN A 152 -15.04 -12.12 2.17
N ALA A 153 -15.42 -10.99 2.79
CA ALA A 153 -14.50 -9.95 3.23
C ALA A 153 -13.48 -10.47 4.25
N LEU A 154 -13.90 -11.34 5.18
CA LEU A 154 -12.97 -11.99 6.10
C LEU A 154 -11.91 -12.80 5.35
N SER A 155 -12.35 -13.69 4.46
CA SER A 155 -11.46 -14.56 3.68
C SER A 155 -10.51 -13.74 2.79
N TYR A 156 -11.03 -12.65 2.22
CA TYR A 156 -10.24 -11.72 1.42
C TYR A 156 -9.15 -11.05 2.27
N ASN A 157 -9.48 -10.57 3.47
CA ASN A 157 -8.52 -9.94 4.38
C ASN A 157 -7.39 -10.89 4.80
N GLU A 158 -7.72 -12.14 5.10
CA GLU A 158 -6.73 -13.16 5.42
C GLU A 158 -5.76 -13.38 4.25
N ASN A 159 -6.29 -13.48 3.02
CA ASN A 159 -5.46 -13.61 1.82
C ASN A 159 -4.63 -12.34 1.55
N ALA A 160 -5.21 -11.15 1.67
CA ALA A 160 -4.51 -9.88 1.50
C ALA A 160 -3.38 -9.72 2.54
N TYR A 161 -3.55 -10.22 3.76
CA TYR A 161 -2.51 -10.27 4.77
C TYR A 161 -1.37 -11.20 4.37
N LEU A 162 -1.67 -12.42 3.90
CA LEU A 162 -0.65 -13.35 3.38
C LEU A 162 0.14 -12.77 2.20
N LEU A 163 -0.56 -12.11 1.27
CA LEU A 163 0.08 -11.42 0.15
C LEU A 163 0.92 -10.24 0.60
N THR A 164 0.51 -9.51 1.64
CA THR A 164 1.32 -8.46 2.27
C THR A 164 2.63 -9.04 2.82
N LEU A 165 2.58 -10.15 3.55
CA LEU A 165 3.79 -10.84 4.04
C LEU A 165 4.70 -11.28 2.88
N ARG A 166 4.13 -11.78 1.78
CA ARG A 166 4.88 -12.15 0.58
C ARG A 166 5.55 -10.95 -0.08
N THR A 167 4.85 -9.81 -0.16
CA THR A 167 5.42 -8.54 -0.64
C THR A 167 6.62 -8.11 0.21
N MET A 168 6.56 -8.27 1.55
CA MET A 168 7.72 -7.98 2.42
C MET A 168 8.94 -8.82 2.02
N GLN A 169 8.77 -10.12 1.78
CA GLN A 169 9.86 -10.99 1.35
C GLN A 169 10.43 -10.60 -0.01
N TYR A 170 9.58 -10.23 -0.96
CA TYR A 170 10.02 -9.78 -2.29
C TYR A 170 10.81 -8.48 -2.20
N LEU A 171 10.35 -7.52 -1.39
CA LEU A 171 11.07 -6.27 -1.15
C LEU A 171 12.41 -6.47 -0.46
N LEU A 172 12.51 -7.41 0.49
CA LEU A 172 13.80 -7.73 1.13
C LEU A 172 14.79 -8.36 0.15
N ARG A 173 14.31 -9.16 -0.81
CA ARG A 173 15.16 -9.79 -1.84
C ARG A 173 15.53 -8.83 -2.97
N ARG A 174 14.60 -7.97 -3.38
CA ARG A 174 14.72 -7.07 -4.53
C ARG A 174 14.07 -5.71 -4.21
N PRO A 175 14.69 -4.92 -3.32
CA PRO A 175 14.20 -3.58 -3.02
C PRO A 175 14.24 -2.68 -4.26
N PRO A 176 13.30 -1.75 -4.44
CA PRO A 176 13.38 -0.76 -5.51
C PRO A 176 14.63 0.09 -5.39
N GLN A 177 15.24 0.44 -6.53
CA GLN A 177 16.47 1.23 -6.57
C GLN A 177 16.35 2.51 -5.72
N GLY A 178 17.37 2.74 -4.89
CA GLY A 178 17.46 3.89 -3.97
C GLY A 178 16.74 3.66 -2.64
N PHE A 179 15.92 2.62 -2.50
CA PHE A 179 15.18 2.31 -1.27
C PHE A 179 15.73 1.08 -0.53
N GLU A 180 16.91 0.58 -0.89
CA GLU A 180 17.54 -0.60 -0.30
C GLU A 180 17.64 -0.49 1.22
N GLU A 181 18.28 0.59 1.70
CA GLU A 181 18.44 0.82 3.14
C GLU A 181 17.14 1.23 3.82
N PHE A 182 16.23 1.93 3.12
CA PHE A 182 14.91 2.27 3.66
C PHE A 182 14.09 1.01 3.96
N VAL A 183 14.03 0.08 3.01
CA VAL A 183 13.31 -1.20 3.15
C VAL A 183 13.92 -2.03 4.28
N LYS A 184 15.25 -2.18 4.30
CA LYS A 184 15.95 -2.90 5.36
C LYS A 184 15.68 -2.29 6.73
N GLU A 185 15.82 -0.98 6.90
CA GLU A 185 15.64 -0.32 8.19
C GLU A 185 14.19 -0.39 8.69
N HIS A 186 13.21 -0.22 7.78
CA HIS A 186 11.80 -0.39 8.12
C HIS A 186 11.53 -1.80 8.66
N PHE A 187 11.95 -2.84 7.94
CA PHE A 187 11.72 -4.22 8.38
C PHE A 187 12.61 -4.65 9.54
N ARG A 188 13.78 -4.04 9.74
CA ARG A 188 14.59 -4.21 10.94
C ARG A 188 13.82 -3.78 12.19
N ARG A 189 13.13 -2.64 12.13
CA ARG A 189 12.31 -2.12 13.23
C ARG A 189 10.98 -2.83 13.40
N ARG A 190 10.37 -3.26 12.28
CA ARG A 190 9.00 -3.80 12.26
C ARG A 190 8.92 -5.32 12.29
N GLY A 191 9.99 -6.03 11.92
CA GLY A 191 10.00 -7.49 11.74
C GLY A 191 9.48 -8.26 12.95
N ARG A 192 9.93 -7.92 14.16
CA ARG A 192 9.45 -8.56 15.40
C ARG A 192 7.94 -8.43 15.60
N PHE A 193 7.35 -7.30 15.21
CA PHE A 193 5.92 -7.07 15.36
C PHE A 193 5.13 -7.86 14.33
N VAL A 194 5.64 -7.96 13.10
CA VAL A 194 5.07 -8.81 12.05
C VAL A 194 5.05 -10.28 12.51
N LEU A 195 6.18 -10.79 13.04
CA LEU A 195 6.27 -12.16 13.54
C LEU A 195 5.37 -12.40 14.75
N LYS A 196 5.29 -11.43 15.68
CA LYS A 196 4.36 -11.48 16.81
C LYS A 196 2.91 -11.63 16.34
N THR A 197 2.49 -10.86 15.34
CA THR A 197 1.14 -10.97 14.77
C THR A 197 0.93 -12.33 14.09
N CYS A 198 1.91 -12.82 13.32
CA CYS A 198 1.81 -14.14 12.70
C CYS A 198 1.63 -15.25 13.75
N ASN A 199 2.45 -15.23 14.82
CA ASN A 199 2.38 -16.23 15.88
C ASN A 199 1.07 -16.15 16.68
N ALA A 200 0.61 -14.94 16.97
CA ALA A 200 -0.69 -14.69 17.58
C ALA A 200 -1.84 -15.32 16.75
N LEU A 201 -1.84 -15.12 15.43
CA LEU A 201 -2.80 -15.73 14.51
C LEU A 201 -2.69 -17.27 14.47
N LEU A 202 -1.48 -17.83 14.53
CA LEU A 202 -1.26 -19.28 14.58
C LEU A 202 -1.81 -19.92 15.86
N GLN A 203 -1.66 -19.24 17.00
CA GLN A 203 -2.15 -19.69 18.30
C GLN A 203 -3.65 -19.46 18.50
N GLY A 204 -4.34 -18.83 17.54
CA GLY A 204 -5.75 -18.45 17.66
C GLY A 204 -5.99 -17.26 18.59
N ASN A 205 -4.92 -16.56 18.99
CA ASN A 205 -4.97 -15.37 19.84
C ASN A 205 -4.91 -14.13 18.94
N ILE A 206 -6.05 -13.52 18.60
CA ILE A 206 -6.01 -12.23 17.88
C ILE A 206 -5.52 -11.14 18.84
N VAL A 207 -4.39 -10.50 18.51
CA VAL A 207 -3.95 -9.25 19.14
C VAL A 207 -4.61 -8.11 18.38
N ASP A 208 -5.86 -7.82 18.71
CA ASP A 208 -6.44 -6.50 18.44
C ASP A 208 -6.17 -5.60 19.65
N ASN A 209 -6.05 -4.30 19.38
CA ASN A 209 -5.66 -3.23 20.32
C ASN A 209 -6.19 -3.39 21.75
N ALA A 210 -5.50 -2.74 22.70
CA ALA A 210 -5.63 -2.77 24.17
C ALA A 210 -7.05 -2.56 24.80
N HIS A 211 -8.13 -2.60 24.02
CA HIS A 211 -9.52 -2.41 24.44
C HIS A 211 -10.50 -3.50 23.96
N ALA A 212 -10.05 -4.60 23.35
CA ALA A 212 -10.95 -5.69 22.93
C ALA A 212 -11.33 -6.62 24.10
N THR A 213 -12.63 -6.78 24.38
CA THR A 213 -13.16 -7.75 25.35
C THR A 213 -13.10 -9.19 24.81
N GLU A 214 -13.01 -10.18 25.72
CA GLU A 214 -12.87 -11.62 25.42
C GLU A 214 -13.89 -12.18 24.42
N ALA A 215 -15.06 -11.54 24.27
CA ALA A 215 -16.13 -11.94 23.35
C ALA A 215 -15.88 -11.62 21.85
N SER A 216 -14.79 -10.93 21.52
CA SER A 216 -14.44 -10.53 20.13
C SER A 216 -13.40 -11.44 19.46
N ARG A 217 -12.89 -12.46 20.16
CA ARG A 217 -11.90 -13.40 19.62
C ARG A 217 -12.54 -14.28 18.55
N ARG A 218 -12.31 -13.95 17.27
CA ARG A 218 -12.73 -14.78 16.14
C ARG A 218 -11.58 -15.71 15.72
N PRO A 219 -11.83 -17.00 15.46
CA PRO A 219 -10.77 -17.92 15.10
C PRO A 219 -10.23 -17.60 13.69
N CYS A 220 -8.89 -17.56 13.58
CA CYS A 220 -8.13 -17.61 12.33
C CYS A 220 -8.54 -18.85 11.52
N SER A 221 -8.81 -18.69 10.21
CA SER A 221 -9.20 -19.84 9.37
C SER A 221 -8.09 -20.89 9.31
N ASP A 222 -8.47 -22.16 9.12
CA ASP A 222 -7.49 -23.25 8.99
C ASP A 222 -6.59 -23.06 7.77
N GLY A 223 -7.11 -22.44 6.70
CA GLY A 223 -6.35 -22.08 5.50
C GLY A 223 -5.28 -21.03 5.79
N LEU A 224 -5.63 -19.96 6.52
CA LEU A 224 -4.67 -18.96 6.95
C LEU A 224 -3.60 -19.57 7.86
N ARG A 225 -4.00 -20.40 8.83
CA ARG A 225 -3.07 -21.06 9.75
C ARG A 225 -2.06 -21.92 9.00
N LEU A 226 -2.52 -22.74 8.06
CA LEU A 226 -1.66 -23.59 7.24
C LEU A 226 -0.68 -22.76 6.39
N ALA A 227 -1.16 -21.68 5.77
CA ALA A 227 -0.32 -20.79 4.97
C ALA A 227 0.76 -20.09 5.81
N LEU A 228 0.39 -19.60 7.01
CA LEU A 228 1.33 -18.97 7.93
C LEU A 228 2.41 -19.95 8.41
N THR A 229 2.05 -21.19 8.75
CA THR A 229 3.03 -22.23 9.13
C THR A 229 4.09 -22.44 8.05
N ASN A 230 3.68 -22.41 6.78
CA ASN A 230 4.61 -22.57 5.66
C ASN A 230 5.47 -21.32 5.40
N MET A 231 4.92 -20.11 5.63
CA MET A 231 5.62 -18.86 5.36
C MET A 231 6.55 -18.42 6.50
N LEU A 232 6.20 -18.72 7.74
CA LEU A 232 6.86 -18.17 8.94
C LEU A 232 8.37 -18.45 8.97
N PRO A 233 8.88 -19.66 8.71
CA PRO A 233 10.32 -19.91 8.77
C PRO A 233 11.12 -19.02 7.81
N SER A 234 10.58 -18.82 6.60
CA SER A 234 11.21 -17.96 5.59
C SER A 234 11.13 -16.47 5.92
N LEU A 235 10.08 -16.01 6.63
CA LEU A 235 9.98 -14.64 7.13
C LEU A 235 10.96 -14.38 8.27
N VAL A 236 11.05 -15.31 9.23
CA VAL A 236 12.00 -15.25 10.35
C VAL A 236 13.43 -15.16 9.81
N ALA A 237 13.81 -16.04 8.90
CA ALA A 237 15.12 -16.02 8.27
C ALA A 237 15.42 -14.66 7.59
N ALA A 238 14.48 -14.15 6.79
CA ALA A 238 14.65 -12.88 6.08
C ALA A 238 14.79 -11.67 7.03
N PHE A 239 14.04 -11.64 8.13
CA PHE A 239 14.16 -10.57 9.14
C PHE A 239 15.43 -10.71 9.98
N THR A 240 15.84 -11.92 10.34
CA THR A 240 17.10 -12.16 11.05
C THR A 240 18.30 -11.75 10.20
N GLU A 241 18.29 -12.05 8.89
CA GLU A 241 19.38 -11.70 7.95
C GLU A 241 19.66 -10.20 7.89
N ILE A 242 18.62 -9.36 7.98
CA ILE A 242 18.78 -7.90 8.00
C ILE A 242 19.07 -7.32 9.41
N GLY A 243 19.18 -8.17 10.43
CA GLY A 243 19.47 -7.77 11.81
C GLY A 243 18.26 -7.29 12.61
N ALA A 244 17.04 -7.76 12.31
CA ALA A 244 15.88 -7.45 13.13
C ALA A 244 15.96 -8.19 14.49
N GLU A 245 16.11 -7.43 15.58
CA GLU A 245 16.23 -7.98 16.94
C GLU A 245 14.93 -8.65 17.42
N GLY A 246 15.06 -9.72 18.22
CA GLY A 246 13.94 -10.46 18.80
C GLY A 246 13.18 -11.35 17.81
N CYS A 247 13.62 -11.43 16.55
CA CYS A 247 13.00 -12.33 15.57
C CYS A 247 13.39 -13.80 15.81
N GLN A 248 14.51 -14.06 16.49
CA GLN A 248 14.99 -15.42 16.80
C GLN A 248 14.06 -16.17 17.75
N GLU A 249 13.23 -15.46 18.52
CA GLU A 249 12.24 -16.05 19.43
C GLU A 249 11.11 -16.80 18.72
N TYR A 250 10.97 -16.62 17.40
CA TYR A 250 9.93 -17.22 16.57
C TYR A 250 10.46 -18.32 15.62
N GLN A 251 11.70 -18.80 15.85
CA GLN A 251 12.31 -19.90 15.11
C GLN A 251 11.69 -21.26 15.47
#